data_AF-A0A4Q5A580-F1
#
_entry.id   AF-A0A4Q5A580-F1
#
_cell.length_a   1.000
_cell.length_b   1.000
_cell.length_c   1.000
_cell.angle_alpha   90.00
_cell.angle_beta   90.00
_cell.angle_gamma   90.00
#
_symmetry.space_group_name_H-M   'P 1'
#
loop_
_entity.id
_entity.type
_entity.pdbx_description
1 polymer ?
#
loop_
_entity_poly.entity_id
_entity_poly.type
_entity_poly.pdbx_seq_one_letter_code
_entity_poly.pdbx_strand_id
1 'polypeptide(L)'
;TLFAFLDPGLRDADGRPPQRTSNRLEGGVNAPIKRMLVNHRGLSDEHRMLACEWLCYMKSEHPDPYRFLDQLHEQHKEGHPDDDTPGMGHGIDWNEFHTAACYPNTTD
;
A
#
# COMPACT_ATOMS: atom_id res chain seq x y z
N THR A 1 -6.32 -7.83 -32.33
CA THR A 1 -6.74 -6.76 -31.41
C THR A 1 -7.26 -7.39 -30.13
N LEU A 2 -6.95 -6.82 -28.95
CA LEU A 2 -7.20 -7.46 -27.63
C LEU A 2 -8.67 -7.85 -27.39
N PHE A 3 -9.61 -7.20 -28.08
CA PHE A 3 -11.05 -7.40 -27.94
C PHE A 3 -11.74 -7.83 -29.24
N ALA A 4 -11.04 -8.54 -30.13
CA ALA A 4 -11.59 -8.96 -31.42
C ALA A 4 -12.66 -10.07 -31.32
N PHE A 5 -12.72 -10.78 -30.20
CA PHE A 5 -13.54 -11.99 -30.00
C PHE A 5 -14.49 -11.87 -28.80
N LEU A 6 -14.90 -10.65 -28.44
CA LEU A 6 -15.92 -10.47 -27.41
C LEU A 6 -17.29 -10.82 -27.96
N ASP A 7 -18.15 -11.32 -27.08
CA ASP A 7 -19.57 -11.55 -27.36
C ASP A 7 -20.18 -10.29 -28.02
N PRO A 8 -20.82 -10.40 -29.20
CA PRO A 8 -21.52 -9.29 -29.86
C PRO A 8 -22.60 -8.61 -29.00
N GLY A 9 -23.09 -9.31 -27.97
CA GLY A 9 -24.04 -8.81 -26.98
C GLY A 9 -23.41 -7.96 -25.87
N LEU A 10 -22.09 -7.98 -25.68
CA LEU A 10 -21.41 -7.22 -24.64
C LEU A 10 -21.44 -5.73 -24.97
N ARG A 11 -22.16 -4.94 -24.15
CA ARG A 11 -22.39 -3.51 -24.35
C ARG A 11 -22.30 -2.75 -23.04
N ASP A 12 -21.89 -1.49 -23.10
CA ASP A 12 -21.93 -0.58 -21.94
C ASP A 12 -23.37 -0.09 -21.64
N ALA A 13 -23.53 0.71 -20.59
CA ALA A 13 -24.83 1.26 -20.17
C ALA A 13 -25.52 2.11 -21.26
N ASP A 14 -24.76 2.61 -22.24
CA ASP A 14 -25.25 3.38 -23.39
C ASP A 14 -25.41 2.52 -24.66
N GLY A 15 -25.24 1.20 -24.56
CA GLY A 15 -25.38 0.26 -25.67
C GLY A 15 -24.17 0.19 -26.61
N ARG A 16 -23.04 0.81 -26.27
CA ARG A 16 -21.83 0.84 -27.12
C ARG A 16 -20.99 -0.43 -26.93
N PRO A 17 -20.36 -0.94 -27.99
CA PRO A 17 -19.45 -2.06 -27.86
C PRO A 17 -18.18 -1.64 -27.08
N PRO A 18 -17.49 -2.59 -26.44
CA PRO A 18 -16.22 -2.35 -25.78
C PRO A 18 -15.20 -1.71 -26.72
N GLN A 19 -14.38 -0.81 -26.17
CA GLN A 19 -13.34 -0.15 -26.95
C GLN A 19 -12.32 -1.18 -27.44
N ARG A 20 -11.89 -1.03 -28.69
CA ARG A 20 -10.95 -1.97 -29.35
C ARG A 20 -9.54 -1.97 -28.75
N THR A 21 -9.20 -0.95 -27.96
CA THR A 21 -7.88 -0.71 -27.38
C THR A 21 -7.91 -0.74 -25.86
N SER A 22 -6.84 -1.21 -25.23
CA SER A 22 -6.69 -1.26 -23.76
C SER A 22 -6.32 0.10 -23.13
N ASN A 23 -6.23 1.19 -23.91
CA ASN A 23 -5.74 2.48 -23.41
C ASN A 23 -6.51 2.99 -22.19
N ARG A 24 -7.84 2.79 -22.16
CA ARG A 24 -8.68 3.18 -21.01
C ARG A 24 -8.40 2.32 -19.77
N LEU A 25 -8.03 1.06 -19.93
CA LEU A 25 -7.65 0.18 -18.83
C LEU A 25 -6.23 0.53 -18.35
N GLU A 26 -5.28 0.62 -19.27
CA GLU A 26 -3.85 0.81 -18.95
C GLU A 26 -3.51 2.22 -18.47
N GLY A 27 -4.10 3.23 -19.09
CA GLY A 27 -3.97 4.64 -18.71
C GLY A 27 -4.96 5.05 -17.62
N GLY A 28 -6.06 4.32 -17.46
CA GLY A 28 -7.07 4.57 -16.43
C GLY A 28 -6.82 3.75 -15.17
N VAL A 29 -7.42 2.56 -15.09
CA VAL A 29 -7.46 1.74 -13.87
C VAL A 29 -6.08 1.24 -13.44
N ASN A 30 -5.25 0.78 -14.38
CA ASN A 30 -3.95 0.19 -14.05
C ASN A 30 -2.88 1.25 -13.73
N ALA A 31 -3.02 2.48 -14.23
CA ALA A 31 -2.03 3.54 -14.02
C ALA A 31 -1.78 3.86 -12.54
N PRO A 32 -2.80 4.13 -11.68
CA PRO A 32 -2.58 4.39 -10.27
C PRO A 32 -2.09 3.16 -9.51
N ILE A 33 -2.49 1.94 -9.90
CA ILE A 33 -2.00 0.69 -9.29
C ILE A 33 -0.49 0.53 -9.57
N LYS A 34 -0.06 0.72 -10.81
CA LYS A 34 1.36 0.72 -11.19
C LYS A 34 2.14 1.78 -10.40
N ARG A 35 1.56 2.97 -10.21
CA ARG A 35 2.17 4.02 -9.39
C ARG A 35 2.29 3.61 -7.92
N MET A 36 1.28 2.96 -7.35
CA MET A 36 1.31 2.43 -5.97
C MET A 36 2.49 1.47 -5.79
N LEU A 37 2.65 0.53 -6.73
CA LEU A 37 3.75 -0.44 -6.71
C LEU A 37 5.12 0.22 -6.86
N VAL A 38 5.24 1.27 -7.69
CA VAL A 38 6.50 2.02 -7.85
C VAL A 38 6.84 2.82 -6.60
N ASN A 39 5.86 3.48 -5.99
CA ASN A 39 6.05 4.32 -4.81
C ASN A 39 6.41 3.51 -3.55
N HIS A 40 5.94 2.26 -3.47
CA HIS A 40 6.18 1.35 -2.33
C HIS A 40 7.27 0.30 -2.64
N ARG A 41 8.16 0.58 -3.60
CA ARG A 41 9.33 -0.27 -3.85
C ARG A 41 10.20 -0.37 -2.60
N GLY A 42 10.75 -1.56 -2.35
CA GLY A 42 11.58 -1.82 -1.16
C GLY A 42 10.78 -2.30 0.05
N LEU A 43 9.44 -2.24 0.02
CA LEU A 43 8.58 -2.85 1.02
C LEU A 43 8.20 -4.29 0.62
N SER A 44 7.73 -5.06 1.61
CA SER A 44 7.32 -6.46 1.41
C SER A 44 6.23 -6.59 0.35
N ASP A 45 6.19 -7.74 -0.32
CA ASP A 45 5.20 -8.02 -1.35
C ASP A 45 3.76 -7.92 -0.79
N GLU A 46 3.57 -8.39 0.45
CA GLU A 46 2.32 -8.25 1.20
C GLU A 46 1.93 -6.79 1.42
N HIS A 47 2.86 -5.95 1.86
CA HIS A 47 2.59 -4.52 2.04
C HIS A 47 2.17 -3.86 0.72
N ARG A 48 2.89 -4.15 -0.38
CA ARG A 48 2.57 -3.58 -1.69
C ARG A 48 1.21 -4.06 -2.20
N MET A 49 0.87 -5.32 -1.96
CA MET A 49 -0.45 -5.87 -2.30
C MET A 49 -1.55 -5.19 -1.50
N LEU A 50 -1.39 -5.06 -0.19
CA LEU A 50 -2.35 -4.38 0.70
C LEU A 50 -2.53 -2.91 0.31
N ALA A 51 -1.44 -2.22 -0.05
CA ALA A 51 -1.48 -0.85 -0.55
C ALA A 51 -2.30 -0.74 -1.86
N CYS A 52 -2.15 -1.69 -2.78
CA CYS A 52 -2.97 -1.78 -3.99
C CYS A 52 -4.43 -2.11 -3.69
N GLU A 53 -4.69 -3.01 -2.75
CA GLU A 53 -6.04 -3.36 -2.30
C GLU A 53 -6.75 -2.16 -1.70
N TRP A 54 -6.09 -1.44 -0.80
CA TRP A 54 -6.58 -0.20 -0.22
C TRP A 54 -6.92 0.83 -1.31
N LEU A 55 -6.04 1.02 -2.29
CA LEU A 55 -6.29 1.93 -3.42
C LEU A 55 -7.54 1.55 -4.22
N CYS A 56 -7.73 0.26 -4.51
CA CYS A 56 -8.90 -0.25 -5.20
C CYS A 56 -10.16 -0.08 -4.34
N TYR A 57 -10.07 -0.39 -3.05
CA TYR A 57 -11.18 -0.27 -2.11
C TYR A 57 -11.65 1.18 -1.94
N MET A 58 -10.72 2.14 -1.83
CA MET A 58 -11.04 3.56 -1.73
C MET A 58 -11.75 4.13 -2.97
N LYS A 59 -11.75 3.40 -4.09
CA LYS A 59 -12.47 3.76 -5.33
C LYS A 59 -13.84 3.09 -5.45
N SER A 60 -14.25 2.28 -4.48
CA SER A 60 -15.58 1.69 -4.42
C SER A 60 -16.66 2.72 -4.05
N GLU A 61 -17.92 2.34 -4.14
CA GLU A 61 -19.06 3.24 -3.89
C GLU A 61 -19.13 3.78 -2.45
N HIS A 62 -18.73 2.94 -1.47
CA HIS A 62 -18.79 3.26 -0.04
C HIS A 62 -17.53 2.78 0.69
N PRO A 63 -16.39 3.49 0.54
CA PRO A 63 -15.16 3.10 1.20
C PRO A 63 -15.14 3.52 2.68
N ASP A 64 -14.67 2.63 3.54
CA ASP A 64 -14.29 2.93 4.92
C ASP A 64 -12.75 3.01 5.06
N PRO A 65 -12.16 4.20 5.26
CA PRO A 65 -10.72 4.37 5.32
C PRO A 65 -10.05 3.56 6.44
N TYR A 66 -10.82 3.13 7.45
CA TYR A 66 -10.29 2.43 8.63
C TYR A 66 -10.34 0.91 8.53
N ARG A 67 -11.00 0.35 7.50
CA ARG A 67 -11.17 -1.10 7.30
C ARG A 67 -9.87 -1.92 7.42
N PHE A 68 -8.74 -1.34 7.00
CA PHE A 68 -7.45 -2.02 6.95
C PHE A 68 -6.56 -1.79 8.18
N LEU A 69 -6.99 -0.97 9.15
CA LEU A 69 -6.19 -0.70 10.35
C LEU A 69 -6.00 -1.96 11.21
N ASP A 70 -7.06 -2.77 11.37
CA ASP A 70 -7.03 -3.97 12.20
C ASP A 70 -6.12 -5.06 11.59
N GLN A 71 -6.05 -5.15 10.26
CA GLN A 71 -5.18 -6.11 9.56
C GLN A 71 -3.70 -5.77 9.72
N LEU A 72 -3.34 -4.49 9.67
CA LEU A 72 -1.97 -4.03 9.89
C LEU A 72 -1.51 -4.34 11.33
N HIS A 73 -2.38 -4.10 12.31
CA HIS A 73 -2.09 -4.37 13.72
C HIS A 73 -1.77 -5.85 13.97
N GLU A 74 -2.58 -6.77 13.47
CA GLU A 74 -2.36 -8.20 13.69
C GLU A 74 -1.16 -8.75 12.90
N GLN A 75 -0.90 -8.26 11.68
CA GLN A 75 0.31 -8.62 10.92
C GLN A 75 1.61 -8.16 11.61
N HIS A 76 1.62 -6.98 12.24
CA HIS A 76 2.76 -6.50 13.01
C HIS A 76 2.97 -7.27 14.32
N LYS A 77 1.94 -7.93 14.85
CA LYS A 77 2.01 -8.77 16.06
C LYS A 77 2.67 -10.12 15.80
N GLU A 78 2.47 -10.68 14.61
CA GLU A 78 3.05 -11.97 14.20
C GLU A 78 4.55 -11.87 13.86
N GLY A 79 5.08 -10.65 13.70
CA GLY A 79 6.49 -10.35 13.42
C GLY A 79 7.39 -10.20 14.65
N HIS A 80 7.14 -10.91 15.76
CA HIS A 80 8.06 -10.96 16.89
C HIS A 80 8.79 -12.31 16.97
N PRO A 81 9.94 -12.47 16.31
CA PRO A 81 10.97 -13.36 16.81
C PRO A 81 11.69 -12.65 17.96
N ASP A 82 11.87 -13.35 19.07
CA ASP A 82 12.92 -13.03 20.05
C ASP A 82 14.27 -13.09 19.31
N ASP A 83 14.70 -12.00 18.68
CA ASP A 83 15.98 -11.93 18.00
C ASP A 83 16.56 -10.53 18.18
N ASP A 84 17.51 -10.41 19.11
CA ASP A 84 18.37 -9.26 19.39
C ASP A 84 19.30 -8.91 18.18
N THR A 85 18.91 -9.24 16.96
CA THR A 85 19.68 -9.00 15.74
C THR A 85 19.05 -7.85 14.96
N PRO A 86 19.72 -6.69 14.83
CA PRO A 86 19.15 -5.55 14.10
C PRO A 86 19.00 -5.87 12.60
N GLY A 87 17.77 -6.08 12.17
CA GLY A 87 17.39 -6.17 10.76
C GLY A 87 17.24 -4.78 10.13
N MET A 88 17.58 -4.67 8.84
CA MET A 88 17.54 -3.43 8.08
C MET A 88 16.14 -2.79 8.13
N GLY A 89 16.00 -1.65 8.82
CA GLY A 89 14.74 -0.89 8.90
C GLY A 89 14.11 -0.79 10.29
N HIS A 90 14.68 -1.42 11.34
CA HIS A 90 14.32 -1.08 12.71
C HIS A 90 15.02 0.21 13.12
N GLY A 91 14.21 1.15 13.64
CA GLY A 91 14.52 2.56 13.73
C GLY A 91 15.82 2.85 14.46
N ILE A 92 16.48 3.92 14.02
CA ILE A 92 17.49 4.64 14.80
C ILE A 92 16.91 4.80 16.22
N ASP A 93 17.53 4.16 17.20
CA ASP A 93 17.28 4.51 18.59
C ASP A 93 17.86 5.91 18.80
N TRP A 94 16.97 6.91 18.84
CA TRP A 94 17.37 8.30 19.00
C TRP A 94 18.09 8.56 20.34
N ASN A 95 17.95 7.67 21.34
CA ASN A 95 18.74 7.75 22.56
C ASN A 95 20.22 7.39 22.36
N GLU A 96 20.58 6.64 21.33
CA GLU A 96 21.97 6.25 21.08
C GLU A 96 22.85 7.45 20.67
N PHE A 97 22.24 8.48 20.07
CA PHE A 97 22.94 9.70 19.62
C PHE A 97 23.01 10.81 20.67
N HIS A 98 22.43 10.62 21.86
CA HIS A 98 22.40 11.63 22.90
C HIS A 98 23.07 11.11 24.17
N THR A 99 24.26 11.64 24.45
CA THR A 99 24.88 11.48 25.77
C THR A 99 23.96 12.13 26.80
N ALA A 100 23.45 11.35 27.75
CA ALA A 100 22.68 11.86 28.88
C ALA A 100 23.54 12.88 29.64
N ALA A 101 23.29 14.17 29.42
CA ALA A 101 23.90 15.22 30.22
C ALA A 101 23.15 15.28 31.56
N CYS A 102 23.77 14.80 32.63
CA CYS A 102 23.32 15.10 33.98
C CYS A 102 23.38 16.61 34.19
N TYR A 103 22.24 17.28 34.25
CA TYR A 103 22.16 18.65 34.76
C TYR A 103 22.49 18.62 36.26
N PRO A 104 23.53 19.34 36.74
CA PRO A 104 23.79 19.43 38.16
C PRO A 104 22.73 20.32 38.81
N ASN A 105 21.74 19.70 39.44
CA ASN A 105 20.89 20.38 40.42
C ASN A 105 21.68 20.55 41.72
N THR A 106 22.59 21.52 41.73
CA THR A 106 23.01 22.18 42.97
C THR A 106 22.17 23.42 43.15
N THR A 107 21.10 23.29 43.92
CA THR A 107 20.55 24.41 44.69
C THR A 107 21.15 24.32 46.09
N ASP A 108 21.90 25.35 46.43
CA ASP A 108 22.38 25.71 47.77
C ASP A 108 21.23 25.78 48.79
#